data_AF-A0A7C6G9J0-F1
#
_entry.id   AF-A0A7C6G9J0-F1
#
_cell.length_a   1.000
_cell.length_b   1.000
_cell.length_c   1.000
_cell.angle_alpha   90.00
_cell.angle_beta   90.00
_cell.angle_gamma   90.00
#
_symmetry.space_group_name_H-M   'P 1'
#
loop_
_entity.id
_entity.type
_entity.pdbx_description
1 polymer ?
#
loop_
_entity_poly.entity_id
_entity_poly.type
_entity_poly.pdbx_seq_one_letter_code
_entity_poly.pdbx_strand_id
1 'polypeptide(L)'
;METDLSHKAERNELLPMLAGCLLAALLVKIPLLAGFDPDEETFYAKHIGIILFAGLSLYLYLARKNKRWLLGAVVLSLFALSALYINLLPPAKGSDTVVLAYIHLPLMLWSLYGLVFIGFDLKDPARRIGYIRYNGDLAILTALILIAGALLSGLTIGLFSAIDIQIEDLYMENVALVGLVAAPIVATYIIRSYPSLTNKIAPVIAAIFSPLVLFTLLIFLVAIVATGKDPYSDREFLLVFNLMLLGVMAIIIFTVTGMSHRKRQRFSEWVLFLLSIVTLAIDLIALSAILYRLGEYGFTPNRTAVLGANLLILVNLIFMMIDLWNVLFKGKEIRRVELTLARYLPIYALWTLLVTFLFPLLFGWR
;
A
#
# COMPACT_ATOMS: atom_id res chain seq x y z
N MET A 1 -20.02 24.46 21.90
CA MET A 1 -20.89 23.79 20.90
C MET A 1 -20.07 23.01 19.88
N GLU A 2 -19.00 23.57 19.32
CA GLU A 2 -18.07 22.87 18.41
C GLU A 2 -17.26 21.75 19.12
N THR A 3 -16.82 22.00 20.36
CA THR A 3 -16.16 21.02 21.24
C THR A 3 -17.07 19.86 21.66
N ASP A 4 -18.35 20.12 21.87
CA ASP A 4 -19.33 19.12 22.32
C ASP A 4 -19.80 18.21 21.16
N LEU A 5 -19.82 18.75 19.92
CA LEU A 5 -20.01 17.98 18.70
C LEU A 5 -18.78 17.12 18.34
N SER A 6 -17.57 17.62 18.62
CA SER A 6 -16.30 16.86 18.48
C SER A 6 -16.29 15.62 19.37
N HIS A 7 -16.56 15.80 20.68
CA HIS A 7 -16.57 14.68 21.63
C HIS A 7 -17.65 13.65 21.35
N LYS A 8 -18.82 14.07 20.86
CA LYS A 8 -19.90 13.14 20.47
C LYS A 8 -19.58 12.38 19.18
N ALA A 9 -18.84 12.98 18.25
CA ALA A 9 -18.34 12.31 17.05
C ALA A 9 -17.21 11.32 17.39
N GLU A 10 -16.26 11.69 18.26
CA GLU A 10 -15.20 10.82 18.77
C GLU A 10 -15.76 9.56 19.44
N ARG A 11 -16.76 9.72 20.34
CA ARG A 11 -17.36 8.57 21.05
C ARG A 11 -18.07 7.59 20.12
N ASN A 12 -18.57 8.05 18.97
CA ASN A 12 -19.23 7.20 17.98
C ASN A 12 -18.25 6.43 17.09
N GLU A 13 -16.98 6.84 17.03
CA GLU A 13 -15.92 6.18 16.24
C GLU A 13 -15.09 5.19 17.10
N LEU A 14 -15.02 5.40 18.42
CA LEU A 14 -14.28 4.54 19.35
C LEU A 14 -14.76 3.09 19.36
N LEU A 15 -16.07 2.85 19.51
CA LEU A 15 -16.62 1.48 19.53
C LEU A 15 -16.37 0.73 18.20
N PRO A 16 -16.65 1.32 17.03
CA PRO A 16 -16.25 0.74 15.74
C PRO A 16 -14.75 0.45 15.62
N MET A 17 -13.88 1.35 16.09
CA MET A 17 -12.44 1.16 16.07
C MET A 17 -12.04 -0.05 16.94
N LEU A 18 -12.53 -0.12 18.18
CA LEU A 18 -12.26 -1.23 19.09
C LEU A 18 -12.75 -2.57 18.51
N ALA A 19 -13.90 -2.58 17.84
CA ALA A 19 -14.40 -3.77 17.15
C ALA A 19 -13.48 -4.21 16.00
N GLY A 20 -12.96 -3.25 15.22
CA GLY A 20 -11.95 -3.52 14.19
C GLY A 20 -10.65 -4.10 14.77
N CYS A 21 -10.13 -3.48 15.83
CA CYS A 21 -8.94 -3.96 16.54
C CYS A 21 -9.15 -5.36 17.12
N LEU A 22 -10.30 -5.61 17.73
CA LEU A 22 -10.65 -6.92 18.28
C LEU A 22 -10.70 -7.99 17.17
N LEU A 23 -11.32 -7.70 16.03
CA LEU A 23 -11.33 -8.63 14.90
C LEU A 23 -9.90 -8.94 14.43
N ALA A 24 -9.06 -7.92 14.21
CA ALA A 24 -7.68 -8.13 13.78
C ALA A 24 -6.87 -8.93 14.83
N ALA A 25 -7.06 -8.63 16.12
CA ALA A 25 -6.43 -9.34 17.23
C ALA A 25 -6.85 -10.82 17.31
N LEU A 26 -8.13 -11.12 17.07
CA LEU A 26 -8.63 -12.50 17.02
C LEU A 26 -8.05 -13.25 15.81
N LEU A 27 -8.02 -12.62 14.64
CA LEU A 27 -7.52 -13.24 13.41
C LEU A 27 -6.01 -13.53 13.48
N VAL A 28 -5.22 -12.61 14.05
CA VAL A 28 -3.77 -12.82 14.18
C VAL A 28 -3.45 -13.90 15.23
N LYS A 29 -4.31 -14.09 16.23
CA LYS A 29 -4.16 -15.14 17.26
C LYS A 29 -4.70 -16.52 16.86
N ILE A 30 -5.22 -16.70 15.65
CA ILE A 30 -5.71 -18.00 15.19
C ILE A 30 -4.70 -19.14 15.41
N PRO A 31 -3.40 -19.02 15.06
CA PRO A 31 -2.42 -20.08 15.27
C PRO A 31 -2.32 -20.53 16.72
N LEU A 32 -2.24 -19.55 17.63
CA LEU A 32 -2.20 -19.79 19.07
C LEU A 32 -3.49 -20.44 19.58
N LEU A 33 -4.66 -19.94 19.15
CA LEU A 33 -5.96 -20.46 19.59
C LEU A 33 -6.25 -21.87 19.06
N ALA A 34 -5.72 -22.20 17.88
CA ALA A 34 -5.89 -23.50 17.24
C ALA A 34 -4.74 -24.48 17.58
N GLY A 35 -3.65 -24.01 18.21
CA GLY A 35 -2.54 -24.84 18.66
C GLY A 35 -1.61 -25.34 17.55
N PHE A 36 -1.41 -24.55 16.49
CA PHE A 36 -0.46 -24.87 15.41
C PHE A 36 0.63 -23.82 15.25
N ASP A 37 1.80 -24.24 14.76
CA ASP A 37 2.93 -23.33 14.49
C ASP A 37 2.64 -22.48 13.23
N PRO A 38 2.60 -21.13 13.35
CA PRO A 38 2.34 -20.26 12.21
C PRO A 38 3.41 -20.34 11.10
N ASP A 39 4.65 -20.71 11.42
CA ASP A 39 5.76 -20.72 10.47
C ASP A 39 5.76 -21.98 9.61
N GLU A 40 5.46 -23.15 10.19
CA GLU A 40 5.30 -24.41 9.45
C GLU A 40 4.22 -24.30 8.37
N GLU A 41 3.12 -23.61 8.69
CA GLU A 41 1.97 -23.44 7.81
C GLU A 41 2.05 -22.17 6.94
N THR A 42 3.10 -21.36 7.07
CA THR A 42 3.24 -20.04 6.42
C THR A 42 2.02 -19.14 6.64
N PHE A 43 1.39 -19.24 7.81
CA PHE A 43 0.07 -18.67 8.10
C PHE A 43 0.05 -17.15 7.92
N TYR A 44 1.03 -16.44 8.49
CA TYR A 44 1.07 -14.98 8.42
C TYR A 44 1.32 -14.49 6.99
N ALA A 45 2.18 -15.16 6.23
CA ALA A 45 2.41 -14.81 4.83
C ALA A 45 1.13 -14.91 3.98
N LYS A 46 0.30 -15.94 4.23
CA LYS A 46 -1.01 -16.13 3.57
C LYS A 46 -2.05 -15.10 4.00
N HIS A 47 -2.10 -14.75 5.29
CA HIS A 47 -3.25 -14.07 5.90
C HIS A 47 -3.02 -12.61 6.31
N ILE A 48 -1.80 -12.07 6.25
CA ILE A 48 -1.51 -10.70 6.73
C ILE A 48 -2.43 -9.64 6.11
N GLY A 49 -2.69 -9.74 4.80
CA GLY A 49 -3.61 -8.85 4.10
C GLY A 49 -5.05 -8.98 4.60
N ILE A 50 -5.50 -10.19 4.91
CA ILE A 50 -6.85 -10.46 5.43
C ILE A 50 -6.98 -9.89 6.83
N ILE A 51 -6.03 -10.20 7.73
CA ILE A 51 -6.02 -9.73 9.11
C ILE A 51 -6.13 -8.20 9.16
N LEU A 52 -5.27 -7.51 8.40
CA LEU A 52 -5.18 -6.06 8.42
C LEU A 52 -6.39 -5.39 7.75
N PHE A 53 -6.76 -5.79 6.54
CA PHE A 53 -7.83 -5.12 5.79
C PHE A 53 -9.24 -5.55 6.23
N ALA A 54 -9.43 -6.72 6.83
CA ALA A 54 -10.71 -7.10 7.43
C ALA A 54 -11.03 -6.24 8.67
N GLY A 55 -10.05 -6.04 9.55
CA GLY A 55 -10.20 -5.16 10.73
C GLY A 55 -10.48 -3.70 10.33
N LEU A 56 -9.72 -3.16 9.38
CA LEU A 56 -9.94 -1.82 8.82
C LEU A 56 -11.31 -1.68 8.13
N SER A 57 -11.70 -2.67 7.33
CA SER A 57 -13.00 -2.67 6.65
C SER A 57 -14.15 -2.74 7.63
N LEU A 58 -14.05 -3.57 8.68
CA LEU A 58 -15.06 -3.68 9.72
C LEU A 58 -15.22 -2.34 10.44
N TYR A 59 -14.11 -1.72 10.85
CA TYR A 59 -14.12 -0.41 11.49
C TYR A 59 -14.86 0.63 10.62
N LEU A 60 -14.44 0.84 9.38
CA LEU A 60 -15.08 1.83 8.49
C LEU A 60 -16.54 1.52 8.18
N TYR A 61 -16.89 0.24 8.08
CA TYR A 61 -18.27 -0.18 7.82
C TYR A 61 -19.17 0.11 9.03
N LEU A 62 -18.71 -0.19 10.25
CA LEU A 62 -19.46 0.05 11.48
C LEU A 62 -19.60 1.52 11.84
N ALA A 63 -18.55 2.32 11.57
CA ALA A 63 -18.55 3.76 11.77
C ALA A 63 -19.51 4.51 10.82
N ARG A 64 -19.93 3.89 9.72
CA ARG A 64 -20.79 4.51 8.73
C ARG A 64 -22.24 4.59 9.23
N LYS A 65 -22.84 5.79 9.16
CA LYS A 65 -24.25 6.01 9.53
C LYS A 65 -25.24 5.26 8.64
N ASN A 66 -25.05 5.26 7.32
CA ASN A 66 -25.93 4.58 6.37
C ASN A 66 -25.31 3.26 5.89
N LYS A 67 -25.76 2.14 6.46
CA LYS A 67 -25.22 0.81 6.20
C LYS A 67 -25.89 0.20 4.97
N ARG A 68 -25.09 -0.03 3.93
CA ARG A 68 -25.52 -0.74 2.71
C ARG A 68 -25.27 -2.24 2.92
N TRP A 69 -26.15 -2.90 3.65
CA TRP A 69 -25.98 -4.28 4.11
C TRP A 69 -25.62 -5.29 3.02
N LEU A 70 -26.27 -5.21 1.86
CA LEU A 70 -25.96 -6.10 0.73
C LEU A 70 -24.50 -5.94 0.27
N LEU A 71 -24.01 -4.71 0.13
CA LEU A 71 -22.64 -4.45 -0.29
C LEU A 71 -21.62 -4.82 0.81
N GLY A 72 -21.99 -4.61 2.07
CA GLY A 72 -21.21 -5.10 3.22
C GLY A 72 -21.07 -6.62 3.21
N ALA A 73 -22.17 -7.35 2.95
CA ALA A 73 -22.16 -8.80 2.82
C ALA A 73 -21.28 -9.26 1.64
N VAL A 74 -21.37 -8.60 0.48
CA VAL A 74 -20.50 -8.89 -0.67
C VAL A 74 -19.02 -8.72 -0.32
N VAL A 75 -18.63 -7.64 0.36
CA VAL A 75 -17.24 -7.45 0.80
C VAL A 75 -16.81 -8.55 1.76
N LEU A 76 -17.64 -8.88 2.74
CA LEU A 76 -17.36 -9.95 3.69
C LEU A 76 -17.17 -11.30 2.97
N SER A 77 -18.04 -11.62 2.01
CA SER A 77 -17.94 -12.82 1.17
C SER A 77 -16.65 -12.83 0.35
N LEU A 78 -16.20 -11.69 -0.16
CA LEU A 78 -14.92 -11.60 -0.87
C LEU A 78 -13.72 -11.84 0.05
N PHE A 79 -13.73 -11.30 1.27
CA PHE A 79 -12.68 -11.63 2.26
C PHE A 79 -12.69 -13.13 2.61
N ALA A 80 -13.87 -13.72 2.82
CA ALA A 80 -14.00 -15.15 3.09
C ALA A 80 -13.55 -16.02 1.90
N LEU A 81 -13.90 -15.62 0.68
CA LEU A 81 -13.46 -16.32 -0.54
C LEU A 81 -11.96 -16.23 -0.75
N SER A 82 -11.35 -15.06 -0.50
CA SER A 82 -9.90 -14.89 -0.52
C SER A 82 -9.20 -15.77 0.52
N ALA A 83 -9.76 -15.85 1.74
CA ALA A 83 -9.25 -16.74 2.79
C ALA A 83 -9.38 -18.21 2.40
N LEU A 84 -10.51 -18.62 1.83
CA LEU A 84 -10.69 -19.99 1.34
C LEU A 84 -9.68 -20.29 0.22
N TYR A 85 -9.59 -19.42 -0.78
CA TYR A 85 -8.70 -19.58 -1.92
C TYR A 85 -7.23 -19.72 -1.50
N ILE A 86 -6.72 -18.83 -0.64
CA ILE A 86 -5.32 -18.84 -0.22
C ILE A 86 -4.94 -20.11 0.56
N ASN A 87 -5.90 -20.72 1.27
CA ASN A 87 -5.71 -21.97 1.99
C ASN A 87 -5.85 -23.22 1.11
N LEU A 88 -6.55 -23.11 -0.02
CA LEU A 88 -6.65 -24.19 -1.02
C LEU A 88 -5.43 -24.26 -1.94
N LEU A 89 -4.57 -23.24 -1.94
CA LEU A 89 -3.32 -23.26 -2.70
C LEU A 89 -2.36 -24.34 -2.17
N PRO A 90 -1.61 -25.01 -3.07
CA PRO A 90 -0.57 -25.94 -2.64
C PRO A 90 0.54 -25.19 -1.87
N PRO A 91 1.37 -25.91 -1.09
CA PRO A 91 2.48 -25.31 -0.38
C PRO A 91 3.39 -24.48 -1.30
N ALA A 92 3.78 -23.29 -0.84
CA ALA A 92 4.55 -22.33 -1.65
C ALA A 92 5.98 -22.79 -2.00
N LYS A 93 6.50 -23.83 -1.31
CA LYS A 93 7.85 -24.34 -1.53
C LYS A 93 7.99 -24.84 -2.98
N GLY A 94 8.71 -24.06 -3.79
CA GLY A 94 8.98 -24.36 -5.20
C GLY A 94 7.90 -23.91 -6.19
N SER A 95 6.93 -23.09 -5.76
CA SER A 95 5.89 -22.53 -6.63
C SER A 95 5.95 -21.01 -6.69
N ASP A 96 6.40 -20.46 -7.82
CA ASP A 96 6.50 -19.02 -8.04
C ASP A 96 5.11 -18.36 -8.05
N THR A 97 4.10 -19.02 -8.63
CA THR A 97 2.73 -18.50 -8.66
C THR A 97 2.09 -18.37 -7.29
N VAL A 98 2.32 -19.31 -6.37
CA VAL A 98 1.76 -19.26 -5.02
C VAL A 98 2.39 -18.12 -4.23
N VAL A 99 3.71 -17.97 -4.29
CA VAL A 99 4.42 -16.83 -3.68
C VAL A 99 3.88 -15.51 -4.22
N LEU A 100 3.66 -15.44 -5.54
CA LEU A 100 3.12 -14.26 -6.19
C LEU A 100 1.70 -13.93 -5.72
N ALA A 101 0.85 -14.95 -5.52
CA ALA A 101 -0.48 -14.78 -4.94
C ALA A 101 -0.42 -14.24 -3.50
N TYR A 102 0.52 -14.71 -2.67
CA TYR A 102 0.71 -14.20 -1.31
C TYR A 102 1.10 -12.72 -1.31
N ILE A 103 1.95 -12.29 -2.26
CA ILE A 103 2.39 -10.90 -2.38
C ILE A 103 1.27 -9.99 -2.91
N HIS A 104 0.48 -10.45 -3.88
CA HIS A 104 -0.55 -9.62 -4.54
C HIS A 104 -1.88 -9.60 -3.78
N LEU A 105 -2.18 -10.61 -2.97
CA LEU A 105 -3.42 -10.66 -2.19
C LEU A 105 -3.58 -9.45 -1.25
N PRO A 106 -2.57 -9.02 -0.46
CA PRO A 106 -2.65 -7.78 0.30
C PRO A 106 -2.99 -6.55 -0.54
N LEU A 107 -2.46 -6.42 -1.76
CA LEU A 107 -2.75 -5.29 -2.65
C LEU A 107 -4.18 -5.35 -3.21
N MET A 108 -4.69 -6.55 -3.48
CA MET A 108 -6.07 -6.76 -3.90
C MET A 108 -7.05 -6.46 -2.75
N LEU A 109 -6.76 -6.92 -1.54
CA LEU A 109 -7.57 -6.63 -0.35
C LEU A 109 -7.48 -5.16 0.06
N TRP A 110 -6.35 -4.51 -0.15
CA TRP A 110 -6.20 -3.06 -0.03
C TRP A 110 -7.14 -2.33 -0.98
N SER A 111 -7.27 -2.80 -2.22
CA SER A 111 -8.23 -2.24 -3.18
C SER A 111 -9.68 -2.45 -2.75
N LEU A 112 -10.01 -3.63 -2.19
CA LEU A 112 -11.32 -3.96 -1.65
C LEU A 112 -11.69 -3.08 -0.44
N TYR A 113 -10.74 -2.88 0.48
CA TYR A 113 -10.86 -1.91 1.57
C TYR A 113 -11.14 -0.50 1.04
N GLY A 114 -10.50 -0.10 -0.05
CA GLY A 114 -10.78 1.16 -0.75
C GLY A 114 -12.24 1.32 -1.18
N LEU A 115 -12.93 0.23 -1.56
CA LEU A 115 -14.37 0.28 -1.88
C LEU A 115 -15.22 0.59 -0.64
N VAL A 116 -14.86 0.01 0.51
CA VAL A 116 -15.50 0.31 1.79
C VAL A 116 -15.24 1.75 2.20
N PHE A 117 -14.02 2.26 1.99
CA PHE A 117 -13.62 3.63 2.28
C PHE A 117 -14.48 4.65 1.50
N ILE A 118 -14.55 4.50 0.17
CA ILE A 118 -15.35 5.41 -0.69
C ILE A 118 -16.86 5.20 -0.53
N GLY A 119 -17.30 4.23 0.28
CA GLY A 119 -18.71 3.97 0.53
C GLY A 119 -19.45 3.34 -0.64
N PHE A 120 -18.73 2.56 -1.43
CA PHE A 120 -19.23 1.92 -2.64
C PHE A 120 -19.73 2.90 -3.71
N ASP A 121 -19.28 4.16 -3.64
CA ASP A 121 -19.53 5.15 -4.68
C ASP A 121 -18.38 5.17 -5.68
N LEU A 122 -18.54 4.38 -6.74
CA LEU A 122 -17.55 4.27 -7.81
C LEU A 122 -17.57 5.47 -8.75
N LYS A 123 -18.61 6.31 -8.73
CA LYS A 123 -18.78 7.39 -9.71
C LYS A 123 -18.06 8.68 -9.30
N ASP A 124 -17.82 8.85 -8.00
CA ASP A 124 -17.17 10.05 -7.47
C ASP A 124 -15.63 9.91 -7.43
N PRO A 125 -14.89 10.55 -8.35
CA PRO A 125 -13.43 10.52 -8.34
C PRO A 125 -12.84 11.25 -7.14
N ALA A 126 -13.54 12.21 -6.52
CA ALA A 126 -13.02 12.95 -5.37
C ALA A 126 -12.84 12.03 -4.15
N ARG A 127 -13.74 11.05 -3.96
CA ARG A 127 -13.59 10.04 -2.89
C ARG A 127 -12.37 9.15 -3.10
N ARG A 128 -12.07 8.81 -4.35
CA ARG A 128 -10.85 8.04 -4.69
C ARG A 128 -9.58 8.85 -4.46
N ILE A 129 -9.58 10.15 -4.77
CA ILE A 129 -8.47 11.05 -4.41
C ILE A 129 -8.31 11.09 -2.88
N GLY A 130 -9.42 11.19 -2.14
CA GLY A 130 -9.43 11.10 -0.68
C GLY A 130 -8.82 9.80 -0.16
N TYR A 131 -9.13 8.67 -0.80
CA TYR A 131 -8.54 7.37 -0.46
C TYR A 131 -7.03 7.34 -0.70
N ILE A 132 -6.55 7.88 -1.82
CA ILE A 132 -5.12 7.96 -2.12
C ILE A 132 -4.41 8.77 -1.03
N ARG A 133 -4.89 9.97 -0.71
CA ARG A 133 -4.30 10.83 0.33
C ARG A 133 -4.30 10.12 1.70
N TYR A 134 -5.43 9.54 2.06
CA TYR A 134 -5.61 8.79 3.29
C TYR A 134 -4.56 7.69 3.46
N ASN A 135 -4.19 6.97 2.39
CA ASN A 135 -3.21 5.89 2.49
C ASN A 135 -1.80 6.38 2.82
N GLY A 136 -1.43 7.57 2.36
CA GLY A 136 -0.16 8.18 2.73
C GLY A 136 -0.11 8.50 4.22
N ASP A 137 -1.19 9.12 4.73
CA ASP A 137 -1.28 9.46 6.15
C ASP A 137 -1.37 8.20 7.02
N LEU A 138 -2.08 7.17 6.55
CA LEU A 138 -2.16 5.86 7.20
C LEU A 138 -0.77 5.24 7.32
N ALA A 139 0.02 5.21 6.25
CA ALA A 139 1.36 4.63 6.26
C ALA A 139 2.26 5.36 7.27
N ILE A 140 2.25 6.69 7.27
CA ILE A 140 3.12 7.49 8.14
C ILE A 140 2.69 7.37 9.61
N LEU A 141 1.40 7.51 9.91
CA LEU A 141 0.94 7.41 11.30
C LEU A 141 1.07 5.99 11.84
N THR A 142 0.83 4.97 11.02
CA THR A 142 1.09 3.58 11.42
C THR A 142 2.57 3.39 11.74
N ALA A 143 3.49 3.89 10.89
CA ALA A 143 4.92 3.83 11.16
C ALA A 143 5.30 4.54 12.47
N LEU A 144 4.77 5.74 12.71
CA LEU A 144 5.03 6.48 13.97
C LEU A 144 4.51 5.72 15.20
N ILE A 145 3.31 5.15 15.13
CA ILE A 145 2.73 4.32 16.20
C ILE A 145 3.58 3.08 16.43
N LEU A 146 4.01 2.40 15.37
CA LEU A 146 4.83 1.19 15.48
C LEU A 146 6.23 1.49 16.03
N ILE A 147 6.86 2.59 15.65
CA ILE A 147 8.15 3.02 16.22
C ILE A 147 8.00 3.33 17.71
N ALA A 148 6.98 4.12 18.08
CA ALA A 148 6.71 4.42 19.48
C ALA A 148 6.38 3.14 20.28
N GLY A 149 5.59 2.24 19.69
CA GLY A 149 5.26 0.94 20.26
C GLY A 149 6.48 0.06 20.45
N ALA A 150 7.36 -0.05 19.45
CA ALA A 150 8.59 -0.83 19.54
C ALA A 150 9.56 -0.29 20.60
N LEU A 151 9.69 1.04 20.71
CA LEU A 151 10.47 1.67 21.78
C LEU A 151 9.89 1.35 23.16
N LEU A 152 8.56 1.43 23.32
CA LEU A 152 7.88 1.05 24.56
C LEU A 152 8.04 -0.44 24.87
N SER A 153 7.93 -1.31 23.88
CA SER A 153 8.14 -2.75 24.01
C SER A 153 9.56 -3.06 24.50
N GLY A 154 10.57 -2.49 23.85
CA GLY A 154 11.97 -2.67 24.24
C GLY A 154 12.26 -2.16 25.66
N LEU A 155 11.71 -0.99 26.03
CA LEU A 155 11.80 -0.47 27.38
C LEU A 155 11.13 -1.40 28.39
N THR A 156 9.94 -1.90 28.08
CA THR A 156 9.17 -2.78 28.97
C THR A 156 9.92 -4.10 29.19
N ILE A 157 10.34 -4.76 28.12
CA ILE A 157 11.12 -6.01 28.20
C ILE A 157 12.43 -5.77 28.97
N GLY A 158 13.13 -4.66 28.70
CA GLY A 158 14.37 -4.31 29.41
C GLY A 158 14.18 -4.06 30.90
N LEU A 159 13.10 -3.39 31.31
CA LEU A 159 12.79 -3.13 32.72
C LEU A 159 12.51 -4.42 33.49
N PHE A 160 11.74 -5.35 32.90
CA PHE A 160 11.48 -6.65 33.54
C PHE A 160 12.73 -7.55 33.55
N SER A 161 13.52 -7.52 32.48
CA SER A 161 14.80 -8.24 32.45
C SER A 161 15.78 -7.74 33.50
N ALA A 162 15.76 -6.45 33.85
CA ALA A 162 16.65 -5.87 34.87
C ALA A 162 16.32 -6.33 36.31
N ILE A 163 15.14 -6.91 36.53
CA ILE A 163 14.72 -7.53 37.80
C ILE A 163 14.63 -9.05 37.68
N ASP A 164 15.35 -9.64 36.73
CA ASP A 164 15.43 -11.08 36.46
C ASP A 164 14.10 -11.74 36.08
N ILE A 165 13.15 -10.98 35.51
CA ILE A 165 11.89 -11.50 34.99
C ILE A 165 11.92 -11.50 33.45
N GLN A 166 11.97 -12.69 32.85
CA GLN A 166 11.92 -12.86 31.40
C GLN A 166 10.47 -12.89 30.91
N ILE A 167 10.00 -11.77 30.36
CA ILE A 167 8.64 -11.63 29.81
C ILE A 167 8.59 -11.61 28.28
N GLU A 168 9.72 -11.76 27.60
CA GLU A 168 9.87 -11.48 26.17
C GLU A 168 8.86 -12.26 25.31
N ASP A 169 8.83 -13.59 25.43
CA ASP A 169 7.93 -14.44 24.64
C ASP A 169 6.46 -14.10 24.90
N LEU A 170 6.08 -14.03 26.19
CA LEU A 170 4.72 -13.69 26.61
C LEU A 170 4.30 -12.32 26.06
N TYR A 171 5.20 -11.33 26.11
CA TYR A 171 4.95 -9.97 25.64
C TYR A 171 4.85 -9.90 24.12
N MET A 172 5.75 -10.55 23.40
CA MET A 172 5.78 -10.56 21.95
C MET A 172 4.52 -11.21 21.38
N GLU A 173 4.13 -12.36 21.94
CA GLU A 173 2.96 -13.12 21.52
C GLU A 173 1.63 -12.42 21.85
N ASN A 174 1.52 -11.78 23.01
CA ASN A 174 0.23 -11.25 23.49
C ASN A 174 0.04 -9.75 23.28
N VAL A 175 1.11 -8.96 23.34
CA VAL A 175 1.06 -7.49 23.29
C VAL A 175 1.60 -6.98 21.97
N ALA A 176 2.84 -7.34 21.61
CA ALA A 176 3.49 -6.76 20.43
C ALA A 176 2.76 -7.14 19.13
N LEU A 177 2.40 -8.42 18.97
CA LEU A 177 1.72 -8.93 17.78
C LEU A 177 0.29 -8.37 17.63
N VAL A 178 -0.44 -8.20 18.74
CA VAL A 178 -1.76 -7.51 18.74
C VAL A 178 -1.60 -6.03 18.43
N GLY A 179 -0.60 -5.37 19.02
CA GLY A 179 -0.26 -3.97 18.75
C GLY A 179 0.09 -3.72 17.29
N LEU A 180 0.82 -4.64 16.66
CA LEU A 180 1.21 -4.57 15.25
C LEU A 180 -0.01 -4.51 14.32
N VAL A 181 -1.00 -5.38 14.52
CA VAL A 181 -2.20 -5.43 13.67
C VAL A 181 -3.23 -4.36 14.03
N ALA A 182 -3.25 -3.89 15.29
CA ALA A 182 -4.11 -2.81 15.73
C ALA A 182 -3.63 -1.41 15.30
N ALA A 183 -2.31 -1.21 15.17
CA ALA A 183 -1.70 0.08 14.82
C ALA A 183 -2.34 0.78 13.60
N PRO A 184 -2.53 0.14 12.43
CA PRO A 184 -3.17 0.80 11.29
C PRO A 184 -4.65 1.16 11.55
N ILE A 185 -5.36 0.39 12.38
CA ILE A 185 -6.76 0.67 12.74
C ILE A 185 -6.83 1.90 13.66
N VAL A 186 -5.94 1.97 14.64
CA VAL A 186 -5.80 3.15 15.51
C VAL A 186 -5.35 4.38 14.70
N ALA A 187 -4.41 4.24 13.78
CA ALA A 187 -4.00 5.31 12.86
C ALA A 187 -5.21 5.82 12.05
N THR A 188 -6.05 4.91 11.55
CA THR A 188 -7.29 5.27 10.83
C THR A 188 -8.25 6.07 11.71
N TYR A 189 -8.38 5.70 12.98
CA TYR A 189 -9.17 6.46 13.95
C TYR A 189 -8.62 7.87 14.16
N ILE A 190 -7.31 8.03 14.31
CA ILE A 190 -6.66 9.33 14.45
C ILE A 190 -6.88 10.19 13.20
N ILE A 191 -6.70 9.64 12.00
CA ILE A 191 -6.89 10.36 10.73
C ILE A 191 -8.33 10.87 10.58
N ARG A 192 -9.30 10.05 10.95
CA ARG A 192 -10.73 10.41 10.82
C ARG A 192 -11.19 11.38 11.90
N SER A 193 -10.63 11.29 13.11
CA SER A 193 -10.97 12.17 14.23
C SER A 193 -10.27 13.53 14.12
N TYR A 194 -9.06 13.59 13.57
CA TYR A 194 -8.23 14.79 13.49
C TYR A 194 -7.74 15.13 12.05
N PRO A 195 -8.65 15.24 11.07
CA PRO A 195 -8.29 15.41 9.66
C PRO A 195 -7.52 16.70 9.35
N SER A 196 -7.63 17.73 10.20
CA SER A 196 -6.90 18.99 10.05
C SER A 196 -5.39 18.85 10.29
N LEU A 197 -4.99 17.87 11.11
CA LEU A 197 -3.60 17.57 11.45
C LEU A 197 -2.98 16.56 10.48
N THR A 198 -3.76 15.55 10.07
CA THR A 198 -3.20 14.39 9.36
C THR A 198 -3.14 14.57 7.84
N ASN A 199 -4.14 15.20 7.20
CA ASN A 199 -4.28 15.33 5.73
C ASN A 199 -3.18 16.14 5.01
N LYS A 200 -2.11 16.50 5.72
CA LYS A 200 -0.99 17.30 5.22
C LYS A 200 0.35 16.58 5.39
N ILE A 201 0.42 15.49 6.16
CA ILE A 201 1.70 14.88 6.52
C ILE A 201 2.32 14.21 5.28
N ALA A 202 1.60 13.29 4.63
CA ALA A 202 2.13 12.59 3.46
C ALA A 202 2.56 13.52 2.32
N PRO A 203 1.75 14.51 1.90
CA PRO A 203 2.16 15.38 0.83
C PRO A 203 3.32 16.32 1.18
N VAL A 204 3.46 16.73 2.45
CA VAL A 204 4.59 17.56 2.88
C VAL A 204 5.90 16.76 2.83
N ILE A 205 5.89 15.52 3.35
CA ILE A 205 7.06 14.64 3.26
C ILE A 205 7.41 14.39 1.79
N ALA A 206 6.44 13.99 0.97
CA ALA A 206 6.68 13.73 -0.44
C ALA A 206 7.24 14.96 -1.19
N ALA A 207 6.77 16.18 -0.87
CA ALA A 207 7.28 17.41 -1.47
C ALA A 207 8.75 17.70 -1.10
N ILE A 208 9.18 17.35 0.11
CA ILE A 208 10.59 17.48 0.55
C ILE A 208 11.48 16.46 -0.15
N PHE A 209 11.01 15.21 -0.26
CA PHE A 209 11.78 14.12 -0.86
C PHE A 209 11.80 14.15 -2.39
N SER A 210 10.78 14.72 -3.05
CA SER A 210 10.69 14.81 -4.52
C SER A 210 11.95 15.37 -5.20
N PRO A 211 12.49 16.55 -4.83
CA PRO A 211 13.71 17.09 -5.44
C PRO A 211 14.95 16.25 -5.11
N LEU A 212 14.99 15.68 -3.90
CA LEU A 212 16.11 14.83 -3.45
C LEU A 212 16.19 13.56 -4.29
N VAL A 213 15.05 12.90 -4.49
CA VAL A 213 14.94 11.69 -5.31
C VAL A 213 15.23 12.00 -6.77
N LEU A 214 14.72 13.11 -7.33
CA LEU A 214 15.09 13.55 -8.68
C LEU A 214 16.62 13.65 -8.84
N PHE A 215 17.30 14.28 -7.88
CA PHE A 215 18.75 14.41 -7.90
C PHE A 215 19.45 13.05 -7.83
N THR A 216 19.01 12.16 -6.93
CA THR A 216 19.55 10.80 -6.82
C THR A 216 19.37 10.01 -8.11
N LEU A 217 18.20 10.07 -8.76
CA LEU A 217 17.93 9.37 -10.01
C LEU A 217 18.80 9.89 -11.16
N LEU A 218 19.04 11.20 -11.23
CA LEU A 218 19.92 11.80 -12.22
C LEU A 218 21.36 11.32 -12.05
N ILE A 219 21.90 11.35 -10.82
CA ILE A 219 23.24 10.82 -10.53
C ILE A 219 23.32 9.35 -10.90
N PHE A 220 22.30 8.58 -10.52
CA PHE A 220 22.25 7.15 -10.78
C PHE A 220 22.27 6.83 -12.27
N LEU A 221 21.49 7.55 -13.08
CA LEU A 221 21.48 7.37 -14.53
C LEU A 221 22.85 7.67 -15.15
N VAL A 222 23.51 8.74 -14.70
CA VAL A 222 24.89 9.07 -15.13
C VAL A 222 25.87 7.98 -14.71
N ALA A 223 25.76 7.45 -13.49
CA ALA A 223 26.65 6.41 -12.98
C ALA A 223 26.51 5.09 -13.75
N ILE A 224 25.29 4.70 -14.15
CA ILE A 224 25.08 3.52 -15.00
C ILE A 224 25.82 3.68 -16.33
N VAL A 225 25.62 4.82 -17.00
CA VAL A 225 26.27 5.10 -18.29
C VAL A 225 27.80 5.14 -18.14
N ALA A 226 28.31 5.78 -17.08
CA ALA A 226 29.74 5.93 -16.84
C ALA A 226 30.44 4.61 -16.48
N THR A 227 29.77 3.72 -15.75
CA THR A 227 30.34 2.43 -15.34
C THR A 227 30.21 1.34 -16.40
N GLY A 228 29.36 1.54 -17.41
CA GLY A 228 29.08 0.53 -18.44
C GLY A 228 28.48 -0.76 -17.87
N LYS A 229 28.01 -0.75 -16.62
CA LYS A 229 27.32 -1.90 -16.02
C LYS A 229 26.04 -2.15 -16.78
N ASP A 230 25.81 -3.40 -17.11
CA ASP A 230 24.66 -3.86 -17.88
C ASP A 230 23.44 -4.08 -16.97
N PRO A 231 22.37 -3.27 -17.07
CA PRO A 231 21.10 -3.47 -16.36
C PRO A 231 20.40 -4.81 -16.62
N TYR A 232 20.73 -5.46 -17.75
CA TYR A 232 19.89 -6.48 -18.36
C TYR A 232 20.14 -7.87 -17.77
N SER A 233 21.34 -8.11 -17.22
CA SER A 233 21.79 -9.43 -16.78
C SER A 233 21.59 -9.69 -15.27
N ASP A 234 21.52 -8.65 -14.44
CA ASP A 234 21.46 -8.79 -12.98
C ASP A 234 20.01 -8.76 -12.43
N ARG A 235 19.58 -9.87 -11.83
CA ARG A 235 18.25 -10.00 -11.20
C ARG A 235 18.09 -9.07 -10.00
N GLU A 236 19.12 -8.87 -9.20
CA GLU A 236 19.06 -8.01 -8.02
C GLU A 236 18.90 -6.55 -8.45
N PHE A 237 19.61 -6.17 -9.51
CA PHE A 237 19.49 -4.85 -10.11
C PHE A 237 18.05 -4.57 -10.55
N LEU A 238 17.40 -5.51 -11.25
CA LEU A 238 15.99 -5.36 -11.68
C LEU A 238 15.02 -5.29 -10.51
N LEU A 239 15.26 -6.01 -9.41
CA LEU A 239 14.43 -5.91 -8.21
C LEU A 239 14.52 -4.50 -7.61
N VAL A 240 15.73 -3.97 -7.46
CA VAL A 240 15.96 -2.62 -6.93
C VAL A 240 15.30 -1.55 -7.82
N PHE A 241 15.34 -1.70 -9.15
CA PHE A 241 14.64 -0.80 -10.07
C PHE A 241 13.15 -0.80 -9.87
N ASN A 242 12.52 -1.98 -9.80
CA ASN A 242 11.09 -2.09 -9.59
C ASN A 242 10.66 -1.46 -8.25
N LEU A 243 11.43 -1.71 -7.19
CA LEU A 243 11.17 -1.11 -5.88
C LEU A 243 11.33 0.42 -5.92
N MET A 244 12.36 0.91 -6.60
CA MET A 244 12.59 2.33 -6.84
C MET A 244 11.43 2.96 -7.61
N LEU A 245 10.96 2.35 -8.71
CA LEU A 245 9.83 2.83 -9.50
C LEU A 245 8.56 2.95 -8.67
N LEU A 246 8.25 1.96 -7.84
CA LEU A 246 7.13 2.03 -6.90
C LEU A 246 7.29 3.18 -5.90
N GLY A 247 8.49 3.37 -5.34
CA GLY A 247 8.79 4.47 -4.43
C GLY A 247 8.64 5.84 -5.07
N VAL A 248 9.16 6.03 -6.28
CA VAL A 248 9.05 7.29 -7.02
C VAL A 248 7.61 7.58 -7.42
N MET A 249 6.87 6.56 -7.87
CA MET A 249 5.43 6.65 -8.14
C MET A 249 4.67 7.12 -6.89
N ALA A 250 4.96 6.55 -5.71
CA ALA A 250 4.35 6.98 -4.46
C ALA A 250 4.66 8.46 -4.16
N ILE A 251 5.91 8.90 -4.34
CA ILE A 251 6.30 10.30 -4.16
C ILE A 251 5.54 11.23 -5.11
N ILE A 252 5.46 10.90 -6.41
CA ILE A 252 4.72 11.70 -7.38
C ILE A 252 3.25 11.81 -6.96
N ILE A 253 2.62 10.68 -6.63
CA ILE A 253 1.22 10.60 -6.19
C ILE A 253 1.00 11.51 -4.97
N PHE A 254 1.79 11.33 -3.91
CA PHE A 254 1.56 12.07 -2.66
C PHE A 254 1.84 13.56 -2.80
N THR A 255 2.89 13.96 -3.53
CA THR A 255 3.16 15.38 -3.79
C THR A 255 2.01 16.02 -4.57
N VAL A 256 1.52 15.38 -5.64
CA VAL A 256 0.38 15.86 -6.43
C VAL A 256 -0.85 16.05 -5.55
N THR A 257 -1.16 15.09 -4.68
CA THR A 257 -2.34 15.18 -3.80
C THR A 257 -2.29 16.29 -2.76
N GLY A 258 -1.12 16.84 -2.45
CA GLY A 258 -0.97 17.98 -1.53
C GLY A 258 -1.02 19.35 -2.19
N MET A 259 -0.70 19.42 -3.48
CA MET A 259 -0.61 20.69 -4.21
C MET A 259 -1.98 21.21 -4.64
N SER A 260 -2.96 20.33 -4.86
CA SER A 260 -4.28 20.70 -5.42
C SER A 260 -5.09 21.69 -4.61
N HIS A 261 -4.84 21.79 -3.30
CA HIS A 261 -5.57 22.68 -2.39
C HIS A 261 -4.71 23.89 -1.96
N ARG A 262 -3.54 24.09 -2.59
CA ARG A 262 -2.60 25.18 -2.28
C ARG A 262 -2.49 26.15 -3.44
N LYS A 263 -1.96 27.35 -3.15
CA LYS A 263 -1.55 28.29 -4.21
C LYS A 263 -0.53 27.61 -5.12
N ARG A 264 -0.55 27.97 -6.40
CA ARG A 264 0.33 27.42 -7.44
C ARG A 264 1.80 27.40 -6.99
N GLN A 265 2.46 26.24 -7.08
CA GLN A 265 3.86 26.06 -6.67
C GLN A 265 4.70 25.67 -7.88
N ARG A 266 5.15 26.66 -8.66
CA ARG A 266 5.90 26.42 -9.91
C ARG A 266 7.13 25.54 -9.75
N PHE A 267 7.87 25.68 -8.65
CA PHE A 267 9.05 24.84 -8.39
C PHE A 267 8.68 23.36 -8.27
N SER A 268 7.69 23.04 -7.43
CA SER A 268 7.22 21.66 -7.23
C SER A 268 6.60 21.07 -8.51
N GLU A 269 5.87 21.88 -9.28
CA GLU A 269 5.35 21.47 -10.60
C GLU A 269 6.48 21.05 -11.56
N TRP A 270 7.57 21.83 -11.61
CA TRP A 270 8.75 21.50 -12.42
C TRP A 270 9.46 20.25 -11.92
N VAL A 271 9.71 20.15 -10.61
CA VAL A 271 10.34 18.97 -10.00
C VAL A 271 9.57 17.70 -10.35
N LEU A 272 8.24 17.71 -10.21
CA LEU A 272 7.41 16.54 -10.54
C LEU A 272 7.43 16.20 -12.03
N PHE A 273 7.45 17.20 -12.89
CA PHE A 273 7.54 16.99 -14.33
C PHE A 273 8.88 16.35 -14.72
N LEU A 274 10.00 16.87 -14.23
CA LEU A 274 11.32 16.28 -14.45
C LEU A 274 11.42 14.89 -13.83
N LEU A 275 10.91 14.71 -12.61
CA LEU A 275 10.89 13.42 -11.93
C LEU A 275 10.10 12.39 -12.75
N SER A 276 8.95 12.77 -13.30
CA SER A 276 8.16 11.88 -14.16
C SER A 276 8.91 11.50 -15.44
N ILE A 277 9.64 12.43 -16.07
CA ILE A 277 10.46 12.14 -17.26
C ILE A 277 11.57 11.14 -16.93
N VAL A 278 12.34 11.40 -15.86
CA VAL A 278 13.44 10.53 -15.46
C VAL A 278 12.92 9.14 -15.07
N THR A 279 11.79 9.09 -14.37
CA THR A 279 11.14 7.83 -13.99
C THR A 279 10.67 7.05 -15.21
N LEU A 280 10.07 7.73 -16.20
CA LEU A 280 9.67 7.11 -17.46
C LEU A 280 10.88 6.52 -18.20
N ALA A 281 12.01 7.23 -18.24
CA ALA A 281 13.23 6.71 -18.86
C ALA A 281 13.74 5.45 -18.13
N ILE A 282 13.75 5.46 -16.81
CA ILE A 282 14.15 4.30 -15.98
C ILE A 282 13.20 3.12 -16.19
N ASP A 283 11.89 3.36 -16.24
CA ASP A 283 10.86 2.34 -16.48
C ASP A 283 11.00 1.73 -17.88
N LEU A 284 11.33 2.52 -18.90
CA LEU A 284 11.64 2.01 -20.24
C LEU A 284 12.90 1.11 -20.26
N ILE A 285 13.93 1.45 -19.48
CA ILE A 285 15.13 0.59 -19.31
C ILE A 285 14.76 -0.72 -18.59
N ALA A 286 13.93 -0.65 -17.55
CA ALA A 286 13.46 -1.84 -16.84
C ALA A 286 12.60 -2.74 -17.76
N LEU A 287 11.73 -2.13 -18.57
CA LEU A 287 10.91 -2.82 -19.56
C LEU A 287 11.74 -3.47 -20.67
N SER A 288 12.75 -2.78 -21.19
CA SER A 288 13.63 -3.38 -22.20
C SER A 288 14.40 -4.57 -21.63
N ALA A 289 14.87 -4.47 -20.38
CA ALA A 289 15.57 -5.55 -19.70
C ALA A 289 14.68 -6.79 -19.47
N ILE A 290 13.43 -6.61 -19.01
CA ILE A 290 12.53 -7.75 -18.81
C ILE A 290 12.10 -8.37 -20.15
N LEU A 291 11.92 -7.57 -21.21
CA LEU A 291 11.60 -8.06 -22.55
C LEU A 291 12.75 -8.88 -23.15
N TYR A 292 14.00 -8.42 -22.98
CA TYR A 292 15.18 -9.18 -23.38
C TYR A 292 15.22 -10.55 -22.70
N ARG A 293 15.02 -10.58 -21.37
CA ARG A 293 14.99 -11.82 -20.60
C ARG A 293 13.82 -12.73 -20.96
N LEU A 294 12.67 -12.19 -21.33
CA LEU A 294 11.54 -12.98 -21.82
C LEU A 294 11.85 -13.62 -23.18
N GLY A 295 12.59 -12.92 -24.06
CA GLY A 295 13.06 -13.47 -25.32
C GLY A 295 14.07 -14.60 -25.15
N GLU A 296 15.05 -14.44 -24.23
CA GLU A 296 16.08 -15.46 -23.99
C GLU A 296 15.60 -16.65 -23.16
N TYR A 297 14.86 -16.39 -22.08
CA TYR A 297 14.55 -17.39 -21.05
C TYR A 297 13.06 -17.77 -20.98
N GLY A 298 12.24 -17.26 -21.90
CA GLY A 298 10.81 -17.53 -21.97
C GLY A 298 9.95 -16.88 -20.88
N PHE A 299 8.64 -17.11 -20.97
CA PHE A 299 7.65 -16.64 -20.01
C PHE A 299 7.70 -17.43 -18.71
N THR A 300 7.84 -16.72 -17.59
CA THR A 300 7.66 -17.28 -16.25
C THR A 300 6.62 -16.45 -15.49
N PRO A 301 5.98 -17.00 -14.44
CA PRO A 301 4.98 -16.27 -13.65
C PRO A 301 5.54 -14.94 -13.14
N ASN A 302 6.73 -14.99 -12.53
CA ASN A 302 7.42 -13.82 -11.98
C ASN A 302 7.74 -12.76 -13.04
N ARG A 303 8.30 -13.16 -14.20
CA ARG A 303 8.64 -12.18 -15.26
C ARG A 303 7.40 -11.56 -15.87
N THR A 304 6.32 -12.34 -16.03
CA THR A 304 5.04 -11.86 -16.56
C THR A 304 4.40 -10.86 -15.59
N ALA A 305 4.48 -11.13 -14.29
CA ALA A 305 3.97 -10.24 -13.25
C ALA A 305 4.70 -8.90 -13.24
N VAL A 306 6.04 -8.95 -13.30
CA VAL A 306 6.90 -7.76 -13.34
C VAL A 306 6.67 -6.98 -14.63
N LEU A 307 6.59 -7.63 -15.79
CA LEU A 307 6.30 -6.98 -17.07
C LEU A 307 4.97 -6.21 -17.01
N GLY A 308 3.90 -6.85 -16.55
CA GLY A 308 2.60 -6.19 -16.45
C GLY A 308 2.58 -5.05 -15.45
N ALA A 309 3.25 -5.19 -14.30
CA ALA A 309 3.39 -4.10 -13.33
C ALA A 309 4.12 -2.88 -13.93
N ASN A 310 5.25 -3.09 -14.61
CA ASN A 310 5.98 -2.00 -15.29
C ASN A 310 5.13 -1.38 -16.41
N LEU A 311 4.43 -2.16 -17.23
CA LEU A 311 3.57 -1.63 -18.28
C LEU A 311 2.45 -0.75 -17.71
N LEU A 312 1.87 -1.14 -16.58
CA LEU A 312 0.85 -0.35 -15.89
C LEU A 312 1.41 0.94 -15.32
N ILE A 313 2.61 0.90 -14.74
CA ILE A 313 3.35 2.07 -14.25
C ILE A 313 3.66 3.02 -15.41
N LEU A 314 4.17 2.51 -16.53
CA LEU A 314 4.51 3.26 -17.72
C LEU A 314 3.31 4.04 -18.25
N VAL A 315 2.20 3.36 -18.49
CA VAL A 315 0.99 4.00 -19.04
C VAL A 315 0.45 5.07 -18.09
N ASN A 316 0.46 4.81 -16.77
CA ASN A 316 0.07 5.81 -15.78
C ASN A 316 1.03 7.01 -15.77
N LEU A 317 2.34 6.78 -15.80
CA LEU A 317 3.36 7.84 -15.87
C LEU A 317 3.21 8.70 -17.12
N ILE A 318 2.91 8.10 -18.29
CA ILE A 318 2.66 8.84 -19.52
C ILE A 318 1.47 9.78 -19.34
N PHE A 319 0.35 9.30 -18.80
CA PHE A 319 -0.82 10.16 -18.57
C PHE A 319 -0.53 11.29 -17.58
N MET A 320 0.15 10.98 -16.47
CA MET A 320 0.57 11.99 -15.50
C MET A 320 1.53 13.02 -16.10
N MET A 321 2.51 12.58 -16.89
CA MET A 321 3.47 13.45 -17.58
C MET A 321 2.76 14.39 -18.55
N ILE A 322 1.78 13.90 -19.32
CA ILE A 322 0.97 14.71 -20.24
C ILE A 322 0.16 15.76 -19.45
N ASP A 323 -0.40 15.39 -18.30
CA ASP A 323 -1.14 16.33 -17.47
C ASP A 323 -0.22 17.37 -16.81
N LEU A 324 0.95 16.97 -16.30
CA LEU A 324 1.98 17.87 -15.78
C LEU A 324 2.50 18.84 -16.85
N TRP A 325 2.70 18.37 -18.09
CA TRP A 325 3.00 19.23 -19.23
C TRP A 325 1.92 20.28 -19.44
N ASN A 326 0.64 19.88 -19.42
CA ASN A 326 -0.47 20.81 -19.59
C ASN A 326 -0.57 21.81 -18.41
N VAL A 327 -0.20 21.43 -17.20
CA VAL A 327 -0.16 22.31 -16.02
C VAL A 327 0.94 23.37 -16.18
N LEU A 328 2.16 22.95 -16.54
CA LEU A 328 3.31 23.83 -16.69
C LEU A 328 3.17 24.79 -17.88
N PHE A 329 2.86 24.25 -19.06
CA PHE A 329 2.96 25.00 -20.32
C PHE A 329 1.62 25.55 -20.82
N LYS A 330 0.49 24.95 -20.40
CA LYS A 330 -0.86 25.39 -20.84
C LYS A 330 -1.71 25.99 -19.70
N GLY A 331 -1.11 26.21 -18.53
CA GLY A 331 -1.77 26.86 -17.40
C GLY A 331 -2.96 26.11 -16.81
N LYS A 332 -3.06 24.78 -17.03
CA LYS A 332 -4.14 23.97 -16.45
C LYS A 332 -3.92 23.71 -14.96
N GLU A 333 -4.98 23.31 -14.26
CA GLU A 333 -4.94 22.99 -12.84
C GLU A 333 -4.31 21.62 -12.55
N ILE A 334 -3.53 21.54 -11.46
CA ILE A 334 -2.92 20.27 -11.00
C ILE A 334 -3.95 19.20 -10.65
N ARG A 335 -5.18 19.60 -10.31
CA ARG A 335 -6.32 18.69 -10.06
C ARG A 335 -6.54 17.69 -11.20
N ARG A 336 -6.13 18.03 -12.42
CA ARG A 336 -6.18 17.11 -13.56
C ARG A 336 -5.33 15.86 -13.34
N VAL A 337 -4.12 16.01 -12.80
CA VAL A 337 -3.22 14.90 -12.48
C VAL A 337 -3.82 14.00 -11.39
N GLU A 338 -4.44 14.57 -10.35
CA GLU A 338 -5.15 13.80 -9.32
C GLU A 338 -6.31 12.98 -9.88
N LEU A 339 -7.08 13.55 -10.81
CA LEU A 339 -8.19 12.86 -11.46
C LEU A 339 -7.70 11.69 -12.30
N THR A 340 -6.59 11.86 -13.01
CA THR A 340 -5.92 10.79 -13.77
C THR A 340 -5.52 9.65 -12.84
N LEU A 341 -4.86 9.95 -11.71
CA LEU A 341 -4.50 8.96 -10.69
C LEU A 341 -5.71 8.20 -10.14
N ALA A 342 -6.77 8.92 -9.76
CA ALA A 342 -8.00 8.35 -9.22
C ALA A 342 -8.75 7.46 -10.23
N ARG A 343 -8.65 7.76 -11.52
CA ARG A 343 -9.23 6.95 -12.60
C ARG A 343 -8.42 5.71 -12.90
N TYR A 344 -7.10 5.75 -12.67
CA TYR A 344 -6.20 4.63 -12.94
C TYR A 344 -6.18 3.59 -11.82
N LEU A 345 -6.56 3.97 -10.59
CA LEU A 345 -6.56 3.07 -9.42
C LEU A 345 -7.31 1.72 -9.63
N PRO A 346 -8.51 1.67 -10.26
CA PRO A 346 -9.18 0.40 -10.54
C PRO A 346 -8.41 -0.52 -11.50
N ILE A 347 -7.56 0.03 -12.37
CA ILE A 347 -6.74 -0.75 -13.30
C ILE A 347 -5.65 -1.50 -12.53
N TYR A 348 -5.01 -0.84 -11.56
CA TYR A 348 -4.10 -1.52 -10.62
C TYR A 348 -4.82 -2.61 -9.81
N ALA A 349 -6.02 -2.32 -9.32
CA ALA A 349 -6.82 -3.30 -8.59
C ALA A 349 -7.13 -4.54 -9.46
N LEU A 350 -7.54 -4.35 -10.72
CA LEU A 350 -7.78 -5.44 -11.65
C LEU A 350 -6.53 -6.28 -11.90
N TRP A 351 -5.36 -5.65 -12.05
CA TRP A 351 -4.10 -6.36 -12.19
C TRP A 351 -3.78 -7.25 -10.99
N THR A 352 -3.91 -6.71 -9.78
CA THR A 352 -3.67 -7.49 -8.55
C THR A 352 -4.63 -8.67 -8.43
N LEU A 353 -5.87 -8.52 -8.88
CA LEU A 353 -6.86 -9.59 -8.93
C LEU A 353 -6.44 -10.68 -9.93
N LEU A 354 -6.02 -10.30 -11.14
CA LEU A 354 -5.53 -11.25 -12.15
C LEU A 354 -4.31 -12.02 -11.65
N VAL A 355 -3.34 -11.34 -11.06
CA VAL A 355 -2.13 -12.00 -10.55
C VAL A 355 -2.45 -12.93 -9.37
N THR A 356 -3.37 -12.53 -8.47
CA THR A 356 -3.71 -13.35 -7.29
C THR A 356 -4.48 -14.62 -7.66
N PHE A 357 -5.49 -14.50 -8.53
CA PHE A 357 -6.43 -15.61 -8.79
C PHE A 357 -6.18 -16.35 -10.11
N LEU A 358 -5.70 -15.65 -11.15
CA LEU A 358 -5.60 -16.22 -12.50
C LEU A 358 -4.21 -16.83 -12.76
N PHE A 359 -3.12 -16.25 -12.25
CA PHE A 359 -1.77 -16.75 -12.52
C PHE A 359 -1.53 -18.19 -12.00
N PRO A 360 -1.94 -18.55 -10.76
CA PRO A 360 -1.80 -19.93 -10.30
C PRO A 360 -2.51 -20.94 -11.21
N LEU A 361 -3.65 -20.57 -11.79
CA LEU A 361 -4.38 -21.42 -12.75
C LEU A 361 -3.67 -21.49 -14.11
N LEU A 362 -3.22 -20.36 -14.65
CA LEU A 362 -2.61 -20.29 -15.99
C LEU A 362 -1.26 -20.99 -16.08
N PHE A 363 -0.46 -20.94 -15.02
CA PHE A 363 0.86 -21.56 -14.98
C PHE A 363 0.87 -22.92 -14.25
N GLY A 364 -0.31 -23.48 -13.95
CA GLY A 364 -0.44 -24.83 -13.40
C GLY A 364 0.16 -24.99 -12.01
N TRP A 365 0.01 -23.97 -11.15
CA TRP A 365 0.49 -23.93 -9.76
C TRP A 365 2.02 -24.01 -9.61
N ARG A 366 2.78 -23.74 -10.67
CA ARG A 366 4.25 -23.71 -10.68
C ARG A 366 4.83 -22.34 -10.39
#